data_AF-A0A6V7DW27-F1
#
_entry.id   AF-A0A6V7DW27-F1
#
_cell.length_a   1.000
_cell.length_b   1.000
_cell.length_c   1.000
_cell.angle_alpha   90.00
_cell.angle_beta   90.00
_cell.angle_gamma   90.00
#
_symmetry.space_group_name_H-M   'P 1'
#
loop_
_entity.id
_entity.type
_entity.pdbx_description
1 polymer ?
#
loop_
_entity_poly.entity_id
_entity_poly.type
_entity_poly.pdbx_seq_one_letter_code
_entity_poly.pdbx_strand_id
1 'polypeptide(L)'
;MRDSTALVENSNAQAGTRMVTPPCRRACWWDHTLRATLFVPPYRRRTHALSEPTMNSPAHRDFTLEPDDTERLANLAGPFDAHLRQIELKLGVEIANRGNIFRVTGPEPAITAAQTLLIALYDEAASTLFDNHAIHLRLNDANVEHVAERSYDAQDVAIKVKRGTVRGRGANQAKYLHAIATHDINFGIGPAGTGKTFLAVACAVEALNESRVQRLILVRPAVEAGEKLGFLPGDLSQKVDPYLRPLYDALYEMLGVEKVVKLLERNVIEIAPLAYMRGRTLNDAYVILDEAQNTTIEQMKMFLTRLGFGSTAVITGDLTQVDLPKHVKSGLRDAVEVLRDVDGASFTFFEARDVVRHPLVQRIVTAYEKRDSALLPPATD
;
A
#
# COMPACT_ATOMS: atom_id res chain seq x y z
N MET A 1 -58.19 32.45 -36.63
CA MET A 1 -57.78 32.13 -38.03
C MET A 1 -56.85 30.92 -37.91
N ARG A 2 -57.15 29.77 -38.52
CA ARG A 2 -57.18 29.47 -39.97
C ARG A 2 -55.78 29.62 -40.59
N ASP A 3 -55.19 28.63 -41.26
CA ASP A 3 -55.64 27.26 -41.63
C ASP A 3 -54.41 26.29 -41.64
N SER A 4 -54.52 24.99 -41.29
CA SER A 4 -54.87 23.80 -42.14
C SER A 4 -53.89 23.57 -43.31
N THR A 5 -53.37 22.38 -43.68
CA THR A 5 -53.56 20.93 -43.34
C THR A 5 -52.22 20.20 -43.67
N ALA A 6 -51.92 18.88 -43.57
CA ALA A 6 -52.61 17.58 -43.36
C ALA A 6 -51.64 16.58 -42.62
N LEU A 7 -51.97 15.35 -42.14
CA LEU A 7 -52.30 14.04 -42.78
C LEU A 7 -51.18 13.46 -43.70
N VAL A 8 -50.81 12.16 -43.73
CA VAL A 8 -51.30 10.85 -43.18
C VAL A 8 -50.05 10.04 -42.76
N GLU A 9 -49.86 9.38 -41.60
CA GLU A 9 -50.55 8.30 -40.86
C GLU A 9 -50.26 6.82 -41.29
N ASN A 10 -49.78 6.02 -40.33
CA ASN A 10 -49.89 4.56 -40.10
C ASN A 10 -49.96 3.52 -41.25
N SER A 11 -49.13 2.46 -41.13
CA SER A 11 -49.65 1.06 -41.11
C SER A 11 -48.67 0.07 -40.45
N ASN A 12 -49.22 -0.95 -39.77
CA ASN A 12 -48.48 -2.04 -39.12
C ASN A 12 -48.19 -3.22 -40.06
N ALA A 13 -47.15 -4.00 -39.75
CA ALA A 13 -47.11 -5.43 -40.04
C ALA A 13 -46.38 -6.20 -38.91
N GLN A 14 -47.05 -7.19 -38.31
CA GLN A 14 -46.48 -8.12 -37.33
C GLN A 14 -46.39 -9.55 -37.89
N ALA A 15 -45.67 -10.40 -37.16
CA ALA A 15 -45.86 -11.85 -36.99
C ALA A 15 -44.91 -12.83 -37.72
N GLY A 16 -44.38 -13.78 -36.93
CA GLY A 16 -43.91 -15.09 -37.38
C GLY A 16 -42.39 -15.23 -37.64
N THR A 17 -41.72 -16.34 -37.31
CA THR A 17 -42.18 -17.64 -36.74
C THR A 17 -41.05 -18.32 -35.91
N ARG A 18 -41.38 -19.42 -35.23
CA ARG A 18 -40.63 -20.15 -34.19
C ARG A 18 -39.25 -20.72 -34.56
N MET A 19 -38.47 -20.97 -33.49
CA MET A 19 -37.46 -22.02 -33.23
C MET A 19 -37.18 -23.10 -34.30
N VAL A 20 -35.90 -23.53 -34.38
CA VAL A 20 -35.49 -24.96 -34.29
C VAL A 20 -33.95 -25.07 -34.13
N THR A 21 -33.48 -25.89 -33.18
CA THR A 21 -32.13 -26.53 -33.17
C THR A 21 -32.28 -27.97 -33.67
N PRO A 22 -31.26 -28.62 -34.28
CA PRO A 22 -30.70 -29.87 -33.70
C PRO A 22 -29.17 -30.08 -34.08
N PRO A 23 -28.51 -31.28 -34.11
CA PRO A 23 -27.14 -31.43 -33.55
C PRO A 23 -26.18 -32.37 -34.37
N CYS A 24 -25.27 -33.08 -33.67
CA CYS A 24 -24.45 -34.25 -34.10
C CYS A 24 -23.25 -33.97 -35.04
N ARG A 25 -22.12 -34.72 -35.11
CA ARG A 25 -21.46 -35.90 -34.44
C ARG A 25 -21.02 -36.95 -35.50
N ARG A 26 -19.90 -37.67 -35.22
CA ARG A 26 -19.26 -38.80 -35.98
C ARG A 26 -18.41 -38.35 -37.19
N ALA A 27 -17.36 -39.04 -37.65
CA ALA A 27 -16.55 -40.21 -37.22
C ALA A 27 -15.08 -40.01 -37.74
N CYS A 28 -13.98 -40.67 -37.32
CA CYS A 28 -13.67 -41.96 -36.67
C CYS A 28 -13.55 -43.19 -37.61
N TRP A 29 -12.36 -43.41 -38.19
CA TRP A 29 -11.84 -44.64 -38.83
C TRP A 29 -10.32 -44.73 -38.46
N TRP A 30 -9.77 -45.83 -37.92
CA TRP A 30 -9.29 -47.08 -38.59
C TRP A 30 -8.08 -46.81 -39.54
N ASP A 31 -6.93 -47.51 -39.51
CA ASP A 31 -6.45 -48.64 -38.66
C ASP A 31 -4.90 -48.83 -38.76
N HIS A 32 -4.37 -49.77 -37.95
CA HIS A 32 -3.27 -50.72 -38.21
C HIS A 32 -1.77 -50.38 -37.94
N THR A 33 -1.26 -51.11 -36.93
CA THR A 33 0.03 -51.83 -36.86
C THR A 33 1.37 -51.11 -37.08
N LEU A 34 2.25 -51.23 -36.06
CA LEU A 34 3.38 -52.18 -36.13
C LEU A 34 3.91 -52.55 -34.73
N ARG A 35 4.40 -53.79 -34.56
CA ARG A 35 5.11 -54.23 -33.35
C ARG A 35 6.62 -54.03 -33.56
N ALA A 36 7.31 -53.50 -32.55
CA ALA A 36 8.77 -53.60 -32.43
C ALA A 36 9.13 -53.88 -30.96
N THR A 37 9.44 -55.13 -30.64
CA THR A 37 9.85 -55.55 -29.28
C THR A 37 11.35 -55.36 -29.11
N LEU A 38 11.77 -54.49 -28.19
CA LEU A 38 13.16 -54.43 -27.72
C LEU A 38 13.22 -54.71 -26.22
N PHE A 39 14.11 -55.62 -25.85
CA PHE A 39 14.18 -56.25 -24.53
C PHE A 39 15.30 -55.60 -23.71
N VAL A 40 14.95 -55.00 -22.57
CA VAL A 40 15.91 -54.30 -21.69
C VAL A 40 15.78 -54.89 -20.27
N PRO A 41 16.88 -55.34 -19.63
CA PRO A 41 16.82 -55.99 -18.32
C PRO A 41 16.48 -55.02 -17.19
N PRO A 42 15.92 -55.52 -16.06
CA PRO A 42 15.37 -54.67 -15.01
C PRO A 42 16.44 -53.97 -14.17
N TYR A 43 16.57 -52.65 -14.36
CA TYR A 43 17.39 -51.80 -13.50
C TYR A 43 16.78 -51.69 -12.09
N ARG A 44 17.46 -52.23 -11.06
CA ARG A 44 17.06 -52.10 -9.66
C ARG A 44 17.11 -50.62 -9.22
N ARG A 45 15.99 -49.90 -9.34
CA ARG A 45 15.84 -48.60 -8.66
C ARG A 45 15.88 -48.82 -7.15
N ARG A 46 16.90 -48.28 -6.48
CA ARG A 46 16.81 -47.98 -5.05
C ARG A 46 15.68 -46.96 -4.87
N THR A 47 14.69 -47.28 -4.07
CA THR A 47 13.69 -46.32 -3.60
C THR A 47 14.34 -45.41 -2.56
N HIS A 48 15.08 -44.40 -3.02
CA HIS A 48 15.19 -43.17 -2.24
C HIS A 48 13.77 -42.60 -2.18
N ALA A 49 13.18 -42.59 -0.98
CA ALA A 49 11.97 -41.84 -0.76
C ALA A 49 12.30 -40.37 -1.01
N LEU A 50 11.70 -39.79 -2.05
CA LEU A 50 11.65 -38.35 -2.18
C LEU A 50 10.74 -37.88 -1.05
N SER A 51 11.33 -37.31 -0.01
CA SER A 51 10.59 -36.58 1.01
C SER A 51 9.81 -35.48 0.30
N GLU A 52 8.49 -35.55 0.36
CA GLU A 52 7.62 -34.46 -0.07
C GLU A 52 8.06 -33.20 0.69
N PRO A 53 8.14 -32.03 0.02
CA PRO A 53 8.42 -30.79 0.73
C PRO A 53 7.27 -30.56 1.71
N THR A 54 7.55 -30.73 3.01
CA THR A 54 6.57 -30.54 4.06
C THR A 54 6.03 -29.12 3.96
N MET A 55 4.74 -28.99 3.68
CA MET A 55 4.02 -27.72 3.79
C MET A 55 4.32 -27.15 5.18
N ASN A 56 4.99 -26.01 5.25
CA ASN A 56 5.28 -25.35 6.52
C ASN A 56 3.96 -24.91 7.16
N SER A 57 3.36 -25.77 8.00
CA SER A 57 2.57 -25.28 9.12
C SER A 57 3.48 -24.34 9.91
N PRO A 58 3.05 -23.11 10.25
CA PRO A 58 3.90 -22.19 10.97
C PRO A 58 4.30 -22.83 12.30
N ALA A 59 5.60 -22.81 12.60
CA ALA A 59 6.08 -23.25 13.89
C ALA A 59 5.50 -22.32 14.95
N HIS A 60 5.31 -22.84 16.17
CA HIS A 60 4.99 -22.02 17.32
C HIS A 60 5.85 -22.46 18.50
N ARG A 61 6.24 -21.49 19.32
CA ARG A 61 6.98 -21.73 20.56
C ARG A 61 6.29 -21.02 21.70
N ASP A 62 5.96 -21.81 22.72
CA ASP A 62 5.42 -21.33 23.98
C ASP A 62 6.58 -21.17 24.96
N PHE A 63 6.60 -20.04 25.68
CA PHE A 63 7.52 -19.79 26.79
C PHE A 63 6.86 -18.93 27.86
N THR A 64 7.46 -18.94 29.06
CA THR A 64 6.98 -18.20 30.21
C THR A 64 8.01 -17.14 30.57
N LEU A 65 7.55 -15.92 30.85
CA LEU A 65 8.35 -14.85 31.44
C LEU A 65 8.28 -14.97 32.97
N GLU A 66 9.42 -14.88 33.65
CA GLU A 66 9.50 -14.98 35.12
C GLU A 66 10.37 -13.86 35.72
N PRO A 67 10.11 -13.40 36.96
CA PRO A 67 8.91 -13.68 37.78
C PRO A 67 7.61 -13.17 37.14
N ASP A 68 6.46 -13.68 37.58
CA ASP A 68 5.14 -13.20 37.13
C ASP A 68 4.83 -11.83 37.75
N ASP A 69 5.04 -10.76 36.99
CA ASP A 69 4.86 -9.37 37.39
C ASP A 69 3.96 -8.62 36.39
N THR A 70 2.75 -8.27 36.86
CA THR A 70 1.71 -7.59 36.09
C THR A 70 2.13 -6.20 35.59
N GLU A 71 2.93 -5.45 36.34
CA GLU A 71 3.35 -4.10 35.93
C GLU A 71 4.42 -4.19 34.83
N ARG A 72 5.38 -5.10 34.97
CA ARG A 72 6.34 -5.42 33.89
C ARG A 72 5.66 -5.95 32.63
N LEU A 73 4.63 -6.79 32.77
CA LEU A 73 3.87 -7.31 31.62
C LEU A 73 3.08 -6.22 30.90
N ALA A 74 2.45 -5.30 31.64
CA ALA A 74 1.74 -4.16 31.06
C ALA A 74 2.70 -3.17 30.36
N ASN A 75 3.87 -2.93 30.96
CA ASN A 75 4.95 -2.12 30.38
C ASN A 75 5.51 -2.75 29.08
N LEU A 76 5.77 -4.07 29.11
CA LEU A 76 6.20 -4.83 27.92
C LEU A 76 5.17 -4.79 26.79
N ALA A 77 3.88 -5.00 27.10
CA ALA A 77 2.83 -5.05 26.08
C ALA A 77 2.46 -3.67 25.50
N GLY A 78 2.53 -2.63 26.34
CA GLY A 78 2.14 -1.27 25.99
C GLY A 78 0.62 -1.08 25.86
N PRO A 79 0.16 0.17 25.61
CA PRO A 79 -1.26 0.48 25.48
C PRO A 79 -1.91 -0.31 24.33
N PHE A 80 -2.95 -1.09 24.64
CA PHE A 80 -3.66 -1.94 23.66
C PHE A 80 -2.75 -2.89 22.86
N ASP A 81 -1.70 -3.42 23.50
CA ASP A 81 -0.72 -4.35 22.93
C ASP A 81 0.15 -3.74 21.80
N ALA A 82 0.26 -2.40 21.75
CA ALA A 82 0.98 -1.68 20.69
C ALA A 82 2.45 -2.11 20.54
N HIS A 83 3.15 -2.36 21.66
CA HIS A 83 4.54 -2.80 21.63
C HIS A 83 4.67 -4.22 21.05
N LEU A 84 3.75 -5.13 21.39
CA LEU A 84 3.74 -6.49 20.82
C LEU A 84 3.50 -6.44 19.31
N ARG A 85 2.53 -5.64 18.83
CA ARG A 85 2.27 -5.48 17.39
C ARG A 85 3.44 -4.87 16.63
N GLN A 86 4.19 -3.97 17.25
CA GLN A 86 5.40 -3.41 16.67
C GLN A 86 6.49 -4.48 16.48
N ILE A 87 6.60 -5.42 17.42
CA ILE A 87 7.49 -6.58 17.35
C ILE A 87 6.99 -7.59 16.30
N GLU A 88 5.68 -7.91 16.27
CA GLU A 88 5.03 -8.75 15.26
C GLU A 88 5.35 -8.28 13.83
N LEU A 89 5.12 -6.98 13.55
CA LEU A 89 5.27 -6.38 12.23
C LEU A 89 6.74 -6.32 11.75
N LYS A 90 7.69 -6.01 12.64
CA LYS A 90 9.12 -5.91 12.28
C LYS A 90 9.77 -7.30 12.11
N LEU A 91 9.31 -8.34 12.83
CA LEU A 91 9.85 -9.70 12.77
C LEU A 91 9.08 -10.67 11.85
N GLY A 92 7.85 -10.35 11.46
CA GLY A 92 7.02 -11.23 10.64
C GLY A 92 6.44 -12.43 11.42
N VAL A 93 6.10 -12.23 12.69
CA VAL A 93 5.55 -13.25 13.60
C VAL A 93 4.18 -12.84 14.17
N GLU A 94 3.40 -13.79 14.65
CA GLU A 94 2.21 -13.55 15.48
C GLU A 94 2.55 -13.82 16.95
N ILE A 95 2.15 -12.92 17.87
CA ILE A 95 2.44 -13.00 19.32
C ILE A 95 1.12 -13.04 20.09
N ALA A 96 0.83 -14.16 20.76
CA ALA A 96 -0.31 -14.31 21.64
C ALA A 96 0.15 -14.49 23.09
N ASN A 97 -0.34 -13.65 24.00
CA ASN A 97 -0.01 -13.71 25.43
C ASN A 97 -1.24 -14.08 26.29
N ARG A 98 -0.99 -14.63 27.48
CA ARG A 98 -2.00 -14.84 28.52
C ARG A 98 -1.34 -14.74 29.90
N GLY A 99 -1.29 -13.51 30.44
CA GLY A 99 -0.41 -13.21 31.58
C GLY A 99 1.04 -13.32 31.15
N ASN A 100 1.87 -13.99 31.96
CA ASN A 100 3.29 -14.21 31.65
C ASN A 100 3.58 -15.33 30.65
N ILE A 101 2.58 -16.06 30.17
CA ILE A 101 2.74 -17.10 29.14
C ILE A 101 2.61 -16.47 27.74
N PHE A 102 3.64 -16.60 26.92
CA PHE A 102 3.71 -16.09 25.55
C PHE A 102 3.84 -17.24 24.55
N ARG A 103 3.11 -17.14 23.44
CA ARG A 103 3.22 -17.98 22.25
C ARG A 103 3.63 -17.11 21.07
N VAL A 104 4.72 -17.47 20.41
CA VAL A 104 5.16 -16.83 19.16
C VAL A 104 5.05 -17.81 18.02
N THR A 105 4.41 -17.40 16.92
CA THR A 105 4.10 -18.23 15.75
C THR A 105 4.70 -17.62 14.48
N GLY A 106 5.35 -18.42 13.63
CA GLY A 106 5.97 -17.92 12.39
C GLY A 106 7.14 -18.78 11.86
N PRO A 107 8.11 -18.17 11.16
CA PRO A 107 9.37 -18.82 10.78
C PRO A 107 10.28 -19.03 11.99
N GLU A 108 10.88 -20.22 12.14
CA GLU A 108 11.79 -20.57 13.25
C GLU A 108 12.91 -19.54 13.57
N PRO A 109 13.60 -18.92 12.58
CA PRO A 109 14.56 -17.85 12.84
C PRO A 109 13.92 -16.62 13.49
N ALA A 110 12.73 -16.23 13.03
CA ALA A 110 11.98 -15.07 13.54
C ALA A 110 11.37 -15.34 14.92
N ILE A 111 10.85 -16.55 15.16
CA ILE A 111 10.40 -17.00 16.49
C ILE A 111 11.55 -16.89 17.51
N THR A 112 12.75 -17.34 17.14
CA THR A 112 13.90 -17.34 18.04
C THR A 112 14.40 -15.91 18.33
N ALA A 113 14.40 -15.03 17.32
CA ALA A 113 14.68 -13.61 17.51
C ALA A 113 13.62 -12.91 18.38
N ALA A 114 12.33 -13.13 18.13
CA ALA A 114 11.22 -12.60 18.91
C ALA A 114 11.26 -13.06 20.38
N GLN A 115 11.50 -14.35 20.62
CA GLN A 115 11.67 -14.90 21.96
C GLN A 115 12.81 -14.21 22.71
N THR A 116 13.97 -14.05 22.05
CA THR A 116 15.16 -13.43 22.66
C THR A 116 14.88 -11.95 23.01
N LEU A 117 14.24 -11.21 22.11
CA LEU A 117 13.88 -9.81 22.31
C LEU A 117 12.82 -9.64 23.41
N LEU A 118 11.78 -10.47 23.44
CA LEU A 118 10.72 -10.40 24.46
C LEU A 118 11.25 -10.69 25.87
N ILE A 119 12.20 -11.62 26.01
CA ILE A 119 12.88 -11.88 27.30
C ILE A 119 13.74 -10.68 27.70
N ALA A 120 14.58 -10.16 26.81
CA ALA A 120 15.44 -9.00 27.10
C ALA A 120 14.64 -7.75 27.47
N LEU A 121 13.55 -7.46 26.73
CA LEU A 121 12.62 -6.39 27.06
C LEU A 121 11.93 -6.62 28.42
N TYR A 122 11.56 -7.87 28.75
CA TYR A 122 10.92 -8.15 30.04
C TYR A 122 11.86 -7.89 31.22
N ASP A 123 13.13 -8.28 31.12
CA ASP A 123 14.15 -8.03 32.15
C ASP A 123 14.41 -6.53 32.34
N GLU A 124 14.50 -5.77 31.25
CA GLU A 124 14.68 -4.32 31.31
C GLU A 124 13.42 -3.58 31.78
N ALA A 125 12.21 -4.12 31.55
CA ALA A 125 10.94 -3.57 32.04
C ALA A 125 10.86 -3.45 33.57
N ALA A 126 11.75 -4.12 34.32
CA ALA A 126 11.89 -3.99 35.78
C ALA A 126 12.50 -2.65 36.23
N SER A 127 13.21 -1.94 35.34
CA SER A 127 13.92 -0.70 35.63
C SER A 127 13.63 0.45 34.66
N THR A 128 12.99 0.16 33.53
CA THR A 128 12.75 1.12 32.44
C THR A 128 11.30 1.07 31.98
N LEU A 129 10.63 2.22 31.94
CA LEU A 129 9.34 2.36 31.28
C LEU A 129 9.53 2.48 29.77
N PHE A 130 8.75 1.74 29.00
CA PHE A 130 8.80 1.76 27.54
C PHE A 130 7.72 2.65 26.95
N ASP A 131 8.10 3.35 25.87
CA ASP A 131 7.20 3.88 24.86
C ASP A 131 7.51 3.22 23.49
N ASN A 132 6.70 3.53 22.48
CA ASN A 132 6.90 3.00 21.11
C ASN A 132 8.29 3.33 20.53
N HIS A 133 8.97 4.37 21.02
CA HIS A 133 10.31 4.76 20.58
C HIS A 133 11.39 3.87 21.23
N ALA A 134 11.27 3.61 22.53
CA ALA A 134 12.12 2.68 23.27
C ALA A 134 12.09 1.27 22.67
N ILE A 135 10.91 0.79 22.27
CA ILE A 135 10.76 -0.50 21.56
C ILE A 135 11.38 -0.43 20.15
N HIS A 136 11.20 0.66 19.40
CA HIS A 136 11.78 0.79 18.06
C HIS A 136 13.32 0.75 18.07
N LEU A 137 13.96 1.46 19.00
CA LEU A 137 15.41 1.44 19.16
C LEU A 137 15.93 0.02 19.40
N ARG A 138 15.28 -0.73 20.32
CA ARG A 138 15.68 -2.08 20.71
C ARG A 138 15.45 -3.12 19.61
N LEU A 139 14.42 -2.93 18.78
CA LEU A 139 14.22 -3.72 17.55
C LEU A 139 15.38 -3.56 16.57
N ASN A 140 15.92 -2.34 16.44
CA ASN A 140 17.02 -2.04 15.52
C ASN A 140 18.38 -2.47 16.13
N ASP A 141 18.64 -2.16 17.41
CA ASP A 141 19.85 -2.57 18.15
C ASP A 141 20.01 -4.11 18.24
N ALA A 142 18.90 -4.85 18.28
CA ALA A 142 18.90 -6.32 18.21
C ALA A 142 19.30 -6.89 16.83
N ASN A 143 19.67 -6.03 15.86
CA ASN A 143 20.19 -6.39 14.54
C ASN A 143 19.21 -7.26 13.71
N VAL A 144 17.91 -7.03 13.93
CA VAL A 144 16.78 -7.81 13.40
C VAL A 144 16.62 -7.69 11.88
N GLU A 145 17.13 -6.62 11.27
CA GLU A 145 16.85 -6.27 9.88
C GLU A 145 17.33 -7.37 8.90
N HIS A 146 18.47 -8.00 9.18
CA HIS A 146 18.98 -9.16 8.42
C HIS A 146 18.18 -10.46 8.57
N VAL A 147 17.24 -10.54 9.52
CA VAL A 147 16.28 -11.66 9.63
C VAL A 147 15.06 -11.41 8.74
N ALA A 148 14.57 -10.16 8.72
CA ALA A 148 13.44 -9.74 7.89
C ALA A 148 13.75 -9.88 6.39
N GLU A 149 14.95 -9.47 5.94
CA GLU A 149 15.39 -9.60 4.53
C GLU A 149 15.28 -11.03 3.96
N ARG A 150 15.41 -12.05 4.81
CA ARG A 150 15.52 -13.46 4.40
C ARG A 150 14.19 -14.21 4.39
N SER A 151 13.11 -13.58 4.86
CA SER A 151 11.79 -14.20 5.04
C SER A 151 10.74 -13.50 4.17
N TYR A 152 10.93 -13.50 2.85
CA TYR A 152 10.11 -12.74 1.88
C TYR A 152 8.73 -13.37 1.58
N ASP A 153 8.06 -13.90 2.61
CA ASP A 153 6.64 -14.21 2.56
C ASP A 153 5.85 -12.92 2.81
N ALA A 154 5.21 -12.41 1.74
CA ALA A 154 4.44 -11.17 1.81
C ALA A 154 3.18 -11.37 2.66
N GLN A 155 3.24 -11.02 3.94
CA GLN A 155 2.09 -10.98 4.84
C GLN A 155 0.96 -10.13 4.20
N ASP A 156 -0.27 -10.67 4.21
CA ASP A 156 -1.42 -10.06 3.55
C ASP A 156 -1.99 -8.91 4.40
N VAL A 157 -1.33 -7.75 4.36
CA VAL A 157 -1.68 -6.53 5.11
C VAL A 157 -3.12 -6.10 4.77
N ALA A 158 -4.04 -6.40 5.69
CA ALA A 158 -5.48 -6.42 5.47
C ALA A 158 -6.20 -5.29 6.21
N ILE A 159 -6.06 -4.07 5.68
CA ILE A 159 -6.49 -2.83 6.33
C ILE A 159 -8.01 -2.76 6.46
N LYS A 160 -8.51 -2.62 7.69
CA LYS A 160 -9.96 -2.53 7.99
C LYS A 160 -10.45 -1.08 7.88
N VAL A 161 -11.39 -0.82 6.96
CA VAL A 161 -12.03 0.49 6.76
C VAL A 161 -13.55 0.40 6.89
N LYS A 162 -14.25 1.52 7.03
CA LYS A 162 -15.72 1.56 7.25
C LYS A 162 -16.55 0.86 6.16
N ARG A 163 -16.00 0.70 4.96
CA ARG A 163 -16.64 0.08 3.78
C ARG A 163 -16.12 -1.34 3.43
N GLY A 164 -15.21 -1.92 4.22
CA GLY A 164 -14.68 -3.26 3.97
C GLY A 164 -13.21 -3.42 4.36
N THR A 165 -12.49 -4.27 3.64
CA THR A 165 -11.03 -4.46 3.83
C THR A 165 -10.28 -3.99 2.58
N VAL A 166 -9.30 -3.11 2.75
CA VAL A 166 -8.34 -2.73 1.70
C VAL A 166 -7.17 -3.71 1.75
N ARG A 167 -6.85 -4.32 0.61
CA ARG A 167 -5.70 -5.22 0.43
C ARG A 167 -4.99 -4.87 -0.88
N GLY A 168 -3.70 -5.17 -0.96
CA GLY A 168 -2.96 -5.11 -2.21
C GLY A 168 -3.51 -6.12 -3.22
N ARG A 169 -3.90 -5.67 -4.41
CA ARG A 169 -4.47 -6.53 -5.47
C ARG A 169 -3.42 -7.12 -6.41
N GLY A 170 -2.14 -6.80 -6.18
CA GLY A 170 -0.99 -7.29 -6.92
C GLY A 170 0.30 -7.13 -6.11
N ALA A 171 1.36 -7.82 -6.52
CA ALA A 171 2.60 -7.95 -5.73
C ALA A 171 3.23 -6.60 -5.34
N ASN A 172 3.26 -5.62 -6.25
CA ASN A 172 3.80 -4.29 -5.95
C ASN A 172 2.96 -3.53 -4.91
N GLN A 173 1.64 -3.71 -4.91
CA GLN A 173 0.75 -3.14 -3.89
C GLN A 173 0.92 -3.82 -2.53
N ALA A 174 1.08 -5.15 -2.48
CA ALA A 174 1.37 -5.87 -1.24
C ALA A 174 2.74 -5.47 -0.66
N LYS A 175 3.78 -5.41 -1.50
CA LYS A 175 5.12 -4.93 -1.12
C LYS A 175 5.08 -3.49 -0.57
N TYR A 176 4.31 -2.61 -1.20
CA TYR A 176 4.15 -1.22 -0.74
C TYR A 176 3.51 -1.13 0.65
N LEU A 177 2.46 -1.92 0.91
CA LEU A 177 1.80 -1.97 2.22
C LEU A 177 2.74 -2.52 3.30
N HIS A 178 3.50 -3.58 3.00
CA HIS A 178 4.48 -4.13 3.93
C HIS A 178 5.66 -3.18 4.19
N ALA A 179 6.17 -2.48 3.16
CA ALA A 179 7.21 -1.46 3.30
C ALA A 179 6.75 -0.33 4.24
N ILE A 180 5.54 0.18 4.03
CA ILE A 180 4.90 1.18 4.89
C ILE A 180 4.78 0.73 6.35
N ALA A 181 4.56 -0.56 6.60
CA ALA A 181 4.46 -1.11 7.95
C ALA A 181 5.81 -1.33 8.66
N THR A 182 6.94 -1.22 7.95
CA THR A 182 8.28 -1.63 8.43
C THR A 182 9.35 -0.54 8.36
N HIS A 183 9.09 0.57 7.65
CA HIS A 183 10.02 1.68 7.40
C HIS A 183 9.39 3.02 7.75
N ASP A 184 10.17 3.95 8.32
CA ASP A 184 9.68 5.28 8.71
C ASP A 184 9.46 6.22 7.50
N ILE A 185 10.19 6.05 6.39
CA ILE A 185 10.06 6.88 5.19
C ILE A 185 9.79 5.98 3.97
N ASN A 186 8.70 6.24 3.24
CA ASN A 186 8.25 5.36 2.16
C ASN A 186 7.95 6.12 0.87
N PHE A 187 8.61 5.76 -0.23
CA PHE A 187 8.39 6.37 -1.54
C PHE A 187 7.55 5.48 -2.45
N GLY A 188 6.29 5.87 -2.70
CA GLY A 188 5.36 5.22 -3.62
C GLY A 188 5.34 5.92 -4.98
N ILE A 189 6.10 5.41 -5.95
CA ILE A 189 6.38 6.10 -7.22
C ILE A 189 5.80 5.33 -8.39
N GLY A 190 4.99 5.98 -9.23
CA GLY A 190 4.53 5.39 -10.49
C GLY A 190 3.20 5.95 -11.01
N PRO A 191 2.62 5.33 -12.05
CA PRO A 191 1.47 5.88 -12.80
C PRO A 191 0.25 6.26 -11.97
N ALA A 192 -0.54 7.21 -12.47
CA ALA A 192 -1.86 7.52 -11.91
C ALA A 192 -2.83 6.32 -11.97
N GLY A 193 -3.52 6.03 -10.88
CA GLY A 193 -4.46 4.89 -10.78
C GLY A 193 -3.83 3.55 -10.40
N THR A 194 -2.55 3.52 -9.99
CA THR A 194 -1.87 2.37 -9.37
C THR A 194 -2.27 2.13 -7.91
N GLY A 195 -2.99 3.08 -7.30
CA GLY A 195 -3.44 3.02 -5.90
C GLY A 195 -2.50 3.64 -4.88
N LYS A 196 -1.28 4.09 -5.26
CA LYS A 196 -0.23 4.60 -4.36
C LYS A 196 -0.72 5.53 -3.22
N THR A 197 -1.48 6.56 -3.54
CA THR A 197 -2.02 7.53 -2.56
C THR A 197 -3.17 6.96 -1.74
N PHE A 198 -4.07 6.19 -2.36
CA PHE A 198 -5.19 5.55 -1.67
C PHE A 198 -4.72 4.52 -0.64
N LEU A 199 -3.72 3.71 -0.99
CA LEU A 199 -3.11 2.73 -0.08
C LEU A 199 -2.37 3.44 1.07
N ALA A 200 -1.68 4.56 0.80
CA ALA A 200 -1.04 5.37 1.85
C ALA A 200 -2.07 5.93 2.84
N VAL A 201 -3.18 6.51 2.35
CA VAL A 201 -4.26 7.03 3.20
C VAL A 201 -4.94 5.91 4.00
N ALA A 202 -5.07 4.71 3.43
CA ALA A 202 -5.60 3.55 4.16
C ALA A 202 -4.70 3.16 5.35
N CYS A 203 -3.38 3.08 5.15
CA CYS A 203 -2.42 2.81 6.22
C CYS A 203 -2.44 3.90 7.30
N ALA A 204 -2.54 5.17 6.90
CA ALA A 204 -2.62 6.30 7.83
C ALA A 204 -3.92 6.27 8.67
N VAL A 205 -5.04 5.94 8.04
CA VAL A 205 -6.34 5.78 8.70
C VAL A 205 -6.32 4.60 9.68
N GLU A 206 -5.63 3.51 9.33
CA GLU A 206 -5.43 2.37 10.23
C GLU A 206 -4.58 2.76 11.45
N ALA A 207 -3.39 3.31 11.24
CA ALA A 207 -2.50 3.74 12.31
C ALA A 207 -3.17 4.73 13.28
N LEU A 208 -4.05 5.60 12.77
CA LEU A 208 -4.85 6.52 13.57
C LEU A 208 -6.00 5.82 14.33
N ASN A 209 -6.63 4.79 13.76
CA ASN A 209 -7.66 4.01 14.45
C ASN A 209 -7.07 3.08 15.52
N GLU A 210 -5.84 2.62 15.33
CA GLU A 210 -5.10 1.78 16.29
C GLU A 210 -4.34 2.59 17.36
N SER A 211 -4.38 3.93 17.30
CA SER A 211 -3.61 4.83 18.17
C SER A 211 -2.08 4.69 18.05
N ARG A 212 -1.57 4.10 16.95
CA ARG A 212 -0.13 4.10 16.60
C ARG A 212 0.39 5.51 16.32
N VAL A 213 -0.49 6.40 15.84
CA VAL A 213 -0.24 7.84 15.71
C VAL A 213 -1.37 8.64 16.35
N GLN A 214 -1.06 9.85 16.81
CA GLN A 214 -2.04 10.79 17.36
C GLN A 214 -2.67 11.68 16.27
N ARG A 215 -1.98 11.86 15.13
CA ARG A 215 -2.41 12.77 14.05
C ARG A 215 -2.14 12.19 12.66
N LEU A 216 -2.88 12.68 11.68
CA LEU A 216 -2.74 12.37 10.25
C LEU A 216 -2.63 13.69 9.48
N ILE A 217 -1.52 13.90 8.77
CA ILE A 217 -1.20 15.16 8.08
C ILE A 217 -1.03 14.89 6.59
N LEU A 218 -1.98 15.38 5.79
CA LEU A 218 -2.01 15.26 4.34
C LEU A 218 -1.48 16.54 3.69
N VAL A 219 -0.48 16.39 2.83
CA VAL A 219 0.29 17.49 2.25
C VAL A 219 0.34 17.35 0.74
N ARG A 220 0.10 18.45 0.02
CA ARG A 220 0.27 18.54 -1.44
C ARG A 220 1.08 19.80 -1.77
N PRO A 221 2.03 19.80 -2.73
CA PRO A 221 2.62 21.03 -3.22
C PRO A 221 1.55 21.87 -3.92
N ALA A 222 1.64 23.19 -3.79
CA ALA A 222 0.84 24.10 -4.62
C ALA A 222 1.56 24.28 -5.96
N VAL A 223 0.86 24.01 -7.06
CA VAL A 223 1.41 23.99 -8.43
C VAL A 223 0.43 24.68 -9.35
N GLU A 224 0.90 25.58 -10.21
CA GLU A 224 0.06 26.29 -11.19
C GLU A 224 -0.19 25.38 -12.41
N ALA A 225 -1.10 24.42 -12.25
CA ALA A 225 -1.47 23.43 -13.26
C ALA A 225 -2.32 24.07 -14.39
N GLY A 226 -1.68 24.89 -15.21
CA GLY A 226 -2.28 25.61 -16.34
C GLY A 226 -2.96 26.94 -15.97
N GLU A 227 -3.60 27.01 -14.79
CA GLU A 227 -4.18 28.24 -14.26
C GLU A 227 -3.32 28.84 -13.14
N LYS A 228 -3.09 30.16 -13.18
CA LYS A 228 -2.37 30.84 -12.08
C LYS A 228 -3.26 30.92 -10.85
N LEU A 229 -2.71 30.59 -9.68
CA LEU A 229 -3.46 30.54 -8.41
C LEU A 229 -4.07 31.90 -8.02
N GLY A 230 -3.58 33.00 -8.61
CA GLY A 230 -4.14 34.34 -8.45
C GLY A 230 -5.59 34.51 -8.95
N PHE A 231 -6.04 33.78 -9.98
CA PHE A 231 -7.29 34.09 -10.70
C PHE A 231 -8.58 33.60 -10.05
N LEU A 232 -8.55 32.57 -9.20
CA LEU A 232 -9.76 32.14 -8.47
C LEU A 232 -10.19 33.24 -7.47
N PRO A 233 -11.46 33.69 -7.46
CA PRO A 233 -11.95 34.60 -6.43
C PRO A 233 -12.18 33.85 -5.11
N GLY A 234 -11.75 34.42 -3.99
CA GLY A 234 -11.87 33.80 -2.66
C GLY A 234 -10.65 34.04 -1.77
N ASP A 235 -10.73 33.54 -0.54
CA ASP A 235 -9.59 33.49 0.38
C ASP A 235 -8.55 32.42 -0.05
N LEU A 236 -7.35 32.44 0.56
CA LEU A 236 -6.26 31.54 0.16
C LEU A 236 -6.59 30.05 0.36
N SER A 237 -7.48 29.70 1.29
CA SER A 237 -7.92 28.32 1.52
C SER A 237 -8.86 27.87 0.39
N GLN A 238 -9.84 28.71 0.04
CA GLN A 238 -10.79 28.47 -1.05
C GLN A 238 -10.13 28.25 -2.41
N LYS A 239 -8.96 28.86 -2.66
CA LYS A 239 -8.19 28.65 -3.91
C LYS A 239 -7.40 27.33 -3.95
N VAL A 240 -7.10 26.73 -2.79
CA VAL A 240 -6.29 25.50 -2.71
C VAL A 240 -7.15 24.25 -2.51
N ASP A 241 -8.34 24.37 -1.92
CA ASP A 241 -9.30 23.27 -1.72
C ASP A 241 -9.53 22.38 -2.97
N PRO A 242 -9.66 22.90 -4.22
CA PRO A 242 -9.85 22.06 -5.40
C PRO A 242 -8.73 21.03 -5.62
N TYR A 243 -7.48 21.38 -5.26
CA TYR A 243 -6.31 20.51 -5.39
C TYR A 243 -6.23 19.48 -4.25
N LEU A 244 -6.82 19.79 -3.09
CA LEU A 244 -6.84 18.91 -1.91
C LEU A 244 -8.03 17.93 -1.92
N ARG A 245 -9.07 18.21 -2.71
CA ARG A 245 -10.31 17.42 -2.78
C ARG A 245 -10.14 15.90 -2.94
N PRO A 246 -9.21 15.37 -3.78
CA PRO A 246 -8.99 13.92 -3.87
C PRO A 246 -8.57 13.26 -2.54
N LEU A 247 -7.93 14.02 -1.64
CA LEU A 247 -7.49 13.56 -0.33
C LEU A 247 -8.67 13.53 0.66
N TYR A 248 -9.57 14.52 0.59
CA TYR A 248 -10.86 14.50 1.30
C TYR A 248 -11.72 13.32 0.86
N ASP A 249 -11.86 13.08 -0.46
CA ASP A 249 -12.68 11.99 -1.00
C ASP A 249 -12.20 10.61 -0.51
N ALA A 250 -10.88 10.37 -0.50
CA ALA A 250 -10.28 9.14 0.04
C ALA A 250 -10.59 8.94 1.53
N LEU A 251 -10.46 10.00 2.36
CA LEU A 251 -10.82 9.94 3.77
C LEU A 251 -12.33 9.69 3.98
N TYR A 252 -13.18 10.34 3.18
CA TYR A 252 -14.63 10.16 3.22
C TYR A 252 -15.07 8.73 2.87
N GLU A 253 -14.35 8.05 1.96
CA GLU A 253 -14.60 6.63 1.68
C GLU A 253 -14.23 5.72 2.86
N MET A 254 -13.09 5.97 3.51
CA MET A 254 -12.53 5.07 4.54
C MET A 254 -13.14 5.27 5.93
N LEU A 255 -13.44 6.51 6.32
CA LEU A 255 -13.95 6.88 7.66
C LEU A 255 -15.42 7.34 7.63
N GLY A 256 -15.93 7.81 6.50
CA GLY A 256 -17.24 8.45 6.38
C GLY A 256 -17.24 9.92 6.81
N VAL A 257 -17.96 10.75 6.05
CA VAL A 257 -17.99 12.23 6.15
C VAL A 257 -18.05 12.74 7.60
N GLU A 258 -19.03 12.30 8.39
CA GLU A 258 -19.20 12.77 9.78
C GLU A 258 -17.98 12.56 10.69
N LYS A 259 -17.23 11.46 10.51
CA LYS A 259 -16.03 11.20 11.31
C LYS A 259 -14.87 12.07 10.83
N VAL A 260 -14.72 12.24 9.51
CA VAL A 260 -13.67 13.09 8.94
C VAL A 260 -13.85 14.56 9.35
N VAL A 261 -15.06 15.11 9.25
CA VAL A 261 -15.35 16.49 9.70
C VAL A 261 -14.99 16.68 11.17
N LYS A 262 -15.43 15.79 12.06
CA LYS A 262 -15.10 15.85 13.50
C LYS A 262 -13.61 15.68 13.83
N LEU A 263 -12.82 15.05 12.95
CA LEU A 263 -11.37 14.91 13.12
C LEU A 263 -10.61 16.12 12.55
N LEU A 264 -11.12 16.76 11.49
CA LEU A 264 -10.62 18.04 10.97
C LEU A 264 -10.85 19.17 11.98
N GLU A 265 -12.07 19.30 12.52
CA GLU A 265 -12.42 20.27 13.57
C GLU A 265 -11.53 20.18 14.82
N ARG A 266 -11.02 18.97 15.11
CA ARG A 266 -10.13 18.68 16.23
C ARG A 266 -8.64 18.79 15.89
N ASN A 267 -8.28 19.08 14.63
CA ASN A 267 -6.90 19.06 14.12
C ASN A 267 -6.19 17.70 14.32
N VAL A 268 -6.97 16.60 14.36
CA VAL A 268 -6.46 15.23 14.39
C VAL A 268 -6.15 14.76 12.97
N ILE A 269 -7.00 15.15 12.01
CA ILE A 269 -6.66 15.16 10.59
C ILE A 269 -6.34 16.61 10.22
N GLU A 270 -5.24 16.83 9.51
CA GLU A 270 -4.88 18.09 8.88
C GLU A 270 -4.67 17.86 7.39
N ILE A 271 -5.20 18.75 6.53
CA ILE A 271 -4.94 18.73 5.08
C ILE A 271 -4.44 20.12 4.70
N ALA A 272 -3.19 20.23 4.23
CA ALA A 272 -2.48 21.50 4.14
C ALA A 272 -1.59 21.63 2.89
N PRO A 273 -1.33 22.86 2.41
CA PRO A 273 -0.30 23.10 1.40
C PRO A 273 1.10 22.85 1.97
N LEU A 274 2.03 22.34 1.16
CA LEU A 274 3.41 22.04 1.57
C LEU A 274 4.16 23.19 2.29
N ALA A 275 3.83 24.45 1.98
CA ALA A 275 4.38 25.62 2.67
C ALA A 275 4.14 25.62 4.19
N TYR A 276 3.02 25.03 4.66
CA TYR A 276 2.62 24.99 6.07
C TYR A 276 3.46 24.02 6.92
N MET A 277 4.32 23.20 6.28
CA MET A 277 5.24 22.31 6.99
C MET A 277 6.51 23.05 7.48
N ARG A 278 6.80 24.24 6.96
CA ARG A 278 8.02 25.00 7.28
C ARG A 278 8.09 25.35 8.77
N GLY A 279 9.20 25.00 9.42
CA GLY A 279 9.44 25.31 10.84
C GLY A 279 8.73 24.41 11.85
N ARG A 280 7.98 23.39 11.40
CA ARG A 280 7.36 22.40 12.28
C ARG A 280 8.30 21.24 12.58
N THR A 281 8.02 20.54 13.69
CA THR A 281 8.46 19.16 13.92
C THR A 281 7.21 18.31 14.06
N LEU A 282 7.16 17.18 13.36
CA LEU A 282 6.01 16.31 13.25
C LEU A 282 6.28 15.05 14.07
N ASN A 283 5.96 15.10 15.37
CA ASN A 283 5.95 13.94 16.27
C ASN A 283 4.57 13.26 16.27
N ASP A 284 4.54 11.96 16.54
CA ASP A 284 3.32 11.14 16.71
C ASP A 284 2.32 11.29 15.55
N ALA A 285 2.84 11.44 14.33
CA ALA A 285 2.06 11.88 13.16
C ALA A 285 2.34 11.02 11.93
N TYR A 286 1.28 10.54 11.30
CA TYR A 286 1.37 9.92 9.98
C TYR A 286 1.27 11.01 8.91
N VAL A 287 2.34 11.18 8.12
CA VAL A 287 2.47 12.29 7.17
C VAL A 287 2.47 11.77 5.74
N ILE A 288 1.57 12.27 4.89
CA ILE A 288 1.50 11.91 3.48
C ILE A 288 1.83 13.13 2.63
N LEU A 289 2.82 13.02 1.74
CA LEU A 289 3.14 14.02 0.72
C LEU A 289 2.73 13.50 -0.67
N ASP A 290 1.60 13.97 -1.18
CA ASP A 290 1.07 13.58 -2.49
C ASP A 290 1.49 14.54 -3.61
N GLU A 291 1.50 14.05 -4.85
CA GLU A 291 2.12 14.69 -6.03
C GLU A 291 3.57 15.16 -5.80
N ALA A 292 4.34 14.36 -5.07
CA ALA A 292 5.70 14.70 -4.66
C ALA A 292 6.65 15.02 -5.83
N GLN A 293 6.34 14.57 -7.06
CA GLN A 293 7.09 14.93 -8.26
C GLN A 293 7.11 16.45 -8.54
N ASN A 294 6.11 17.17 -8.04
CA ASN A 294 5.97 18.62 -8.19
C ASN A 294 6.58 19.42 -7.02
N THR A 295 7.46 18.79 -6.23
CA THR A 295 8.32 19.48 -5.26
C THR A 295 9.66 19.85 -5.86
N THR A 296 10.26 20.96 -5.40
CA THR A 296 11.69 21.24 -5.63
C THR A 296 12.57 20.43 -4.66
N ILE A 297 13.87 20.30 -4.96
CA ILE A 297 14.86 19.68 -4.05
C ILE A 297 14.82 20.33 -2.66
N GLU A 298 14.75 21.67 -2.61
CA GLU A 298 14.66 22.44 -1.37
C GLU A 298 13.37 22.13 -0.58
N GLN A 299 12.25 21.98 -1.27
CA GLN A 299 10.95 21.64 -0.66
C GLN A 299 10.93 20.21 -0.13
N MET A 300 11.49 19.24 -0.87
CA MET A 300 11.62 17.85 -0.42
C MET A 300 12.53 17.76 0.81
N LYS A 301 13.70 18.41 0.79
CA LYS A 301 14.62 18.47 1.95
C LYS A 301 14.00 19.21 3.14
N MET A 302 13.23 20.28 2.89
CA MET A 302 12.48 20.98 3.93
C MET A 302 11.47 20.02 4.58
N PHE A 303 10.68 19.28 3.79
CA PHE A 303 9.66 18.34 4.25
C PHE A 303 10.24 17.18 5.06
N LEU A 304 11.19 16.43 4.52
CA LEU A 304 11.74 15.24 5.16
C LEU A 304 12.40 15.58 6.51
N THR A 305 13.06 16.76 6.61
CA THR A 305 13.64 17.23 7.88
C THR A 305 12.62 17.75 8.90
N ARG A 306 11.31 17.74 8.62
CA ARG A 306 10.26 18.04 9.62
C ARG A 306 9.83 16.80 10.41
N LEU A 307 10.20 15.59 9.98
CA LEU A 307 9.85 14.36 10.68
C LEU A 307 10.51 14.33 12.06
N GLY A 308 9.73 13.93 13.05
CA GLY A 308 10.17 13.70 14.42
C GLY A 308 9.84 12.28 14.87
N PHE A 309 9.93 12.03 16.17
CA PHE A 309 9.75 10.69 16.73
C PHE A 309 8.29 10.21 16.67
N GLY A 310 8.08 8.90 16.52
CA GLY A 310 6.74 8.29 16.45
C GLY A 310 5.97 8.60 15.15
N SER A 311 6.65 8.98 14.07
CA SER A 311 6.03 9.48 12.85
C SER A 311 6.50 8.74 11.59
N THR A 312 5.53 8.32 10.78
CA THR A 312 5.78 7.67 9.48
C THR A 312 5.48 8.64 8.34
N ALA A 313 6.37 8.72 7.36
CA ALA A 313 6.18 9.46 6.12
C ALA A 313 5.89 8.54 4.94
N VAL A 314 4.89 8.91 4.13
CA VAL A 314 4.66 8.30 2.82
C VAL A 314 4.61 9.37 1.74
N ILE A 315 5.52 9.27 0.78
CA ILE A 315 5.74 10.23 -0.29
C ILE A 315 5.25 9.59 -1.59
N THR A 316 4.14 10.09 -2.13
CA THR A 316 3.49 9.56 -3.34
C THR A 316 3.68 10.48 -4.54
N GLY A 317 4.06 9.93 -5.68
CA GLY A 317 4.22 10.72 -6.90
C GLY A 317 4.34 9.92 -8.19
N ASP A 318 4.50 10.63 -9.30
CA ASP A 318 4.66 10.07 -10.65
C ASP A 318 5.74 10.83 -11.41
N LEU A 319 6.91 10.21 -11.60
CA LEU A 319 8.06 10.84 -12.27
C LEU A 319 7.84 11.12 -13.78
N THR A 320 6.68 10.72 -14.34
CA THR A 320 6.25 11.07 -15.71
C THR A 320 5.35 12.31 -15.78
N GLN A 321 4.74 12.72 -14.68
CA GLN A 321 3.78 13.85 -14.60
C GLN A 321 4.36 15.01 -13.79
N VAL A 322 5.50 15.53 -14.24
CA VAL A 322 6.20 16.67 -13.61
C VAL A 322 5.72 17.99 -14.23
N ASP A 323 4.94 18.75 -13.48
CA ASP A 323 4.37 20.05 -13.85
C ASP A 323 5.31 21.24 -13.54
N LEU A 324 6.52 20.97 -13.03
CA LEU A 324 7.52 21.98 -12.71
C LEU A 324 8.08 22.65 -13.99
N PRO A 325 8.52 23.93 -13.91
CA PRO A 325 9.21 24.59 -15.01
C PRO A 325 10.44 23.77 -15.47
N LYS A 326 10.65 23.63 -16.78
CA LYS A 326 11.66 22.71 -17.39
C LYS A 326 13.11 22.85 -16.91
N HIS A 327 13.47 23.93 -16.22
CA HIS A 327 14.80 24.17 -15.65
C HIS A 327 14.92 23.77 -14.17
N VAL A 328 13.82 23.41 -13.51
CA VAL A 328 13.76 23.03 -12.09
C VAL A 328 13.81 21.50 -11.98
N LYS A 329 14.78 20.96 -11.23
CA LYS A 329 14.81 19.53 -10.90
C LYS A 329 13.70 19.19 -9.90
N SER A 330 12.99 18.09 -10.17
CA SER A 330 12.04 17.48 -9.23
C SER A 330 12.76 16.92 -8.01
N GLY A 331 12.34 17.33 -6.81
CA GLY A 331 12.84 16.85 -5.53
C GLY A 331 12.55 15.37 -5.28
N LEU A 332 11.49 14.81 -5.87
CA LEU A 332 11.24 13.36 -5.83
C LEU A 332 12.29 12.57 -6.60
N ARG A 333 12.76 13.07 -7.75
CA ARG A 333 13.81 12.40 -8.53
C ARG A 333 15.14 12.45 -7.80
N ASP A 334 15.48 13.63 -7.26
CA ASP A 334 16.68 13.85 -6.45
C ASP A 334 16.70 12.96 -5.19
N ALA A 335 15.57 12.84 -4.48
CA ALA A 335 15.42 11.97 -3.32
C ALA A 335 15.64 10.47 -3.64
N VAL A 336 15.21 9.99 -4.82
CA VAL A 336 15.46 8.59 -5.26
C VAL A 336 16.94 8.32 -5.55
N GLU A 337 17.70 9.34 -5.93
CA GLU A 337 19.14 9.25 -6.17
C GLU A 337 19.93 9.41 -4.86
N VAL A 338 19.51 10.31 -3.96
CA VAL A 338 20.23 10.70 -2.73
C VAL A 338 19.93 9.80 -1.52
N LEU A 339 18.71 9.25 -1.40
CA LEU A 339 18.27 8.51 -0.21
C LEU A 339 18.19 6.99 -0.42
N ARG A 340 18.77 6.47 -1.51
CA ARG A 340 18.74 5.03 -1.83
C ARG A 340 19.39 4.17 -0.74
N ASP A 341 20.51 4.65 -0.20
CA ASP A 341 21.37 3.92 0.74
C ASP A 341 21.16 4.47 2.18
N VAL A 342 19.92 4.84 2.52
CA VAL A 342 19.54 5.38 3.83
C VAL A 342 18.62 4.40 4.54
N ASP A 343 19.09 3.84 5.66
CA ASP A 343 18.34 2.89 6.47
C ASP A 343 17.01 3.51 6.97
N GLY A 344 15.95 2.71 6.99
CA GLY A 344 14.59 3.19 7.28
C GLY A 344 13.88 3.94 6.15
N ALA A 345 14.52 4.11 4.97
CA ALA A 345 13.87 4.63 3.75
C ALA A 345 13.56 3.51 2.74
N SER A 346 12.32 3.42 2.28
CA SER A 346 11.85 2.39 1.33
C SER A 346 11.43 2.99 -0.02
N PHE A 347 11.61 2.23 -1.11
CA PHE A 347 11.19 2.62 -2.45
C PHE A 347 10.36 1.52 -3.12
N THR A 348 9.11 1.84 -3.48
CA THR A 348 8.27 0.96 -4.31
C THR A 348 7.90 1.65 -5.62
N PHE A 349 8.37 1.06 -6.72
CA PHE A 349 8.06 1.50 -8.07
C PHE A 349 6.88 0.70 -8.63
N PHE A 350 5.80 1.41 -8.95
CA PHE A 350 4.61 0.85 -9.60
C PHE A 350 4.71 0.99 -11.12
N GLU A 351 4.15 0.02 -11.82
CA GLU A 351 4.14 -0.04 -13.29
C GLU A 351 2.72 0.14 -13.85
N ALA A 352 2.61 0.27 -15.18
CA ALA A 352 1.32 0.34 -15.87
C ALA A 352 0.43 -0.90 -15.61
N ARG A 353 1.03 -2.06 -15.32
CA ARG A 353 0.31 -3.30 -14.94
C ARG A 353 -0.37 -3.23 -13.57
N ASP A 354 0.06 -2.33 -12.68
CA ASP A 354 -0.55 -2.13 -11.36
C ASP A 354 -1.78 -1.18 -11.41
N VAL A 355 -2.15 -0.68 -12.59
CA VAL A 355 -3.24 0.30 -12.78
C VAL A 355 -4.61 -0.37 -12.73
N VAL A 356 -5.16 -0.48 -11.51
CA VAL A 356 -6.48 -1.05 -11.24
C VAL A 356 -7.59 -0.02 -11.55
N ARG A 357 -7.92 0.12 -12.83
CA ARG A 357 -9.05 0.94 -13.33
C ARG A 357 -10.21 0.05 -13.81
N HIS A 358 -11.42 0.59 -13.85
CA HIS A 358 -12.58 -0.10 -14.41
C HIS A 358 -12.34 -0.48 -15.89
N PRO A 359 -12.70 -1.69 -16.37
CA PRO A 359 -12.32 -2.17 -17.71
C PRO A 359 -12.77 -1.27 -18.87
N LEU A 360 -13.90 -0.54 -18.71
CA LEU A 360 -14.33 0.45 -19.70
C LEU A 360 -13.34 1.63 -19.82
N VAL A 361 -12.76 2.08 -18.70
CA VAL A 361 -11.79 3.18 -18.68
C VAL A 361 -10.48 2.75 -19.33
N GLN A 362 -10.01 1.52 -19.07
CA GLN A 362 -8.85 0.96 -19.77
C GLN A 362 -9.10 0.91 -21.29
N ARG A 363 -10.27 0.41 -21.73
CA ARG A 363 -10.65 0.40 -23.16
C ARG A 363 -10.71 1.79 -23.80
N ILE A 364 -11.14 2.82 -23.06
CA ILE A 364 -11.17 4.21 -23.53
C ILE A 364 -9.73 4.74 -23.68
N VAL A 365 -8.88 4.56 -22.66
CA VAL A 365 -7.47 4.99 -22.71
C VAL A 365 -6.75 4.36 -23.90
N THR A 366 -6.87 3.04 -24.08
CA THR A 366 -6.28 2.32 -25.23
C THR A 366 -6.83 2.76 -26.59
N ALA A 367 -8.04 3.30 -26.66
CA ALA A 367 -8.58 3.86 -27.91
C ALA A 367 -7.94 5.23 -28.25
N TYR A 368 -7.68 6.08 -27.26
CA TYR A 368 -6.95 7.33 -27.43
C TYR A 368 -5.47 7.09 -27.72
N GLU A 369 -4.79 6.23 -26.95
CA GLU A 369 -3.39 5.85 -27.16
C GLU A 369 -3.14 5.37 -28.60
N LYS A 370 -4.04 4.54 -29.15
CA LYS A 370 -3.96 4.07 -30.54
C LYS A 370 -4.17 5.18 -31.57
N ARG A 371 -5.09 6.11 -31.32
CA ARG A 371 -5.32 7.26 -32.21
C ARG A 371 -4.09 8.17 -32.22
N ASP A 372 -3.57 8.49 -31.04
CA ASP A 372 -2.49 9.46 -30.88
C ASP A 372 -1.15 8.89 -31.33
N SER A 373 -0.94 7.58 -31.16
CA SER A 373 0.18 6.85 -31.79
C SER A 373 0.09 6.81 -33.32
N ALA A 374 -1.12 6.82 -33.90
CA ALA A 374 -1.35 6.86 -35.34
C ALA A 374 -1.34 8.30 -35.93
N LEU A 375 -1.27 9.32 -35.08
CA LEU A 375 -1.14 10.74 -35.47
C LEU A 375 0.32 11.23 -35.43
N LEU A 376 1.24 10.46 -34.84
CA LEU A 376 2.68 10.70 -34.97
C LEU A 376 3.12 10.39 -36.40
N PRO A 377 3.78 11.32 -37.12
CA PRO A 377 4.41 10.99 -38.40
C PRO A 377 5.53 9.96 -38.17
N PRO A 378 5.85 9.10 -39.17
CA PRO A 378 7.02 8.25 -39.08
C PRO A 378 8.26 9.12 -38.85
N ALA A 379 9.12 8.70 -37.92
CA ALA A 379 10.39 9.38 -37.71
C ALA A 379 11.20 9.38 -39.01
N THR A 380 11.64 10.55 -39.45
CA THR A 380 12.59 10.68 -40.55
C THR A 380 13.98 10.29 -40.04
N ASP A 381 14.60 9.32 -40.71
CA ASP A 381 15.96 8.82 -40.43
C ASP A 381 17.05 9.90 -40.52
#